data_AF-A0A2E2KLT0-F1
#
_entry.id   AF-A0A2E2KLT0-F1
#
_cell.length_a   1.000
_cell.length_b   1.000
_cell.length_c   1.000
_cell.angle_alpha   90.00
_cell.angle_beta   90.00
_cell.angle_gamma   90.00
#
_symmetry.space_group_name_H-M   'P 1'
#
loop_
_entity.id
_entity.type
_entity.pdbx_description
1 polymer ?
#
loop_
_entity_poly.entity_id
_entity_poly.type
_entity_poly.pdbx_seq_one_letter_code
_entity_poly.pdbx_strand_id
1 'polypeptide(L)'
;MSQYKDQKVPGKRKGIGQVTTEPKSIKAEPSELTPQQQALRQAVITEFRSKKIKSFVAKQVKHINANRQVADGIRFLFDEKGLPPANAPLEDIISERKKIESEIRWFEAMAGEMRGRLVQIKEIEELALEMVNKKQDEE
;
A
#
# COMPACT_ATOMS: atom_id res chain seq x y z
N MET A 1 6.45 -11.08 -66.30
CA MET A 1 7.58 -11.38 -65.39
C MET A 1 8.21 -10.06 -64.96
N SER A 2 8.11 -9.70 -63.68
CA SER A 2 9.22 -9.10 -62.92
C SER A 2 8.76 -8.91 -61.47
N GLN A 3 9.08 -9.89 -60.63
CA GLN A 3 8.93 -9.81 -59.18
C GLN A 3 10.13 -9.05 -58.63
N TYR A 4 9.95 -7.81 -58.18
CA TYR A 4 10.97 -7.16 -57.35
C TYR A 4 10.65 -7.42 -55.88
N LYS A 5 11.51 -8.24 -55.27
CA LYS A 5 11.53 -8.59 -53.85
C LYS A 5 11.87 -7.33 -53.02
N ASP A 6 10.94 -6.92 -52.16
CA ASP A 6 11.22 -5.97 -51.09
C ASP A 6 12.17 -6.61 -50.06
N GLN A 7 13.46 -6.26 -50.14
CA GLN A 7 14.46 -6.62 -49.14
C GLN A 7 14.20 -5.81 -47.86
N LYS A 8 13.70 -6.47 -46.82
CA LYS A 8 13.59 -5.88 -45.47
C LYS A 8 14.98 -5.75 -44.85
N VAL A 9 15.53 -4.53 -44.86
CA VAL A 9 16.75 -4.18 -44.13
C VAL A 9 16.48 -4.29 -42.61
N PRO A 10 17.22 -5.13 -41.87
CA PRO A 10 17.06 -5.23 -40.41
C PRO A 10 17.52 -3.92 -39.76
N GLY A 11 16.67 -3.31 -38.93
CA GLY A 11 17.00 -2.11 -38.15
C GLY A 11 16.16 -0.86 -38.43
N LYS A 12 15.33 -0.83 -39.48
CA LYS A 12 14.41 0.30 -39.73
C LYS A 12 12.96 -0.07 -39.40
N ARG A 13 12.62 -0.11 -38.11
CA ARG A 13 11.21 -0.04 -37.69
C ARG A 13 10.72 1.39 -37.88
N LYS A 14 9.56 1.59 -38.51
CA LYS A 14 8.83 2.88 -38.44
C LYS A 14 8.56 3.16 -36.97
N GLY A 15 9.09 4.25 -36.44
CA GLY A 15 8.78 4.69 -35.08
C GLY A 15 7.27 4.85 -34.96
N ILE A 16 6.66 4.13 -34.03
CA ILE A 16 5.32 4.46 -33.56
C ILE A 16 5.45 5.89 -33.03
N GLY A 17 4.67 6.83 -33.59
CA GLY A 17 4.86 8.27 -33.42
C GLY A 17 5.00 8.72 -31.97
N GLN A 18 5.45 9.97 -31.76
CA GLN A 18 5.69 10.56 -30.45
C GLN A 18 4.56 10.20 -29.48
N VAL A 19 4.85 9.26 -28.56
CA VAL A 19 3.98 8.98 -27.43
C VAL A 19 4.14 10.18 -26.52
N THR A 20 3.24 11.14 -26.65
CA THR A 20 3.11 12.23 -25.69
C THR A 20 2.79 11.59 -24.35
N THR A 21 3.79 11.43 -23.50
CA THR A 21 3.65 10.90 -22.12
C THR A 21 3.06 11.93 -21.17
N GLU A 22 2.38 12.95 -21.68
CA GLU A 22 1.56 13.79 -20.83
C GLU A 22 0.34 12.97 -20.41
N PRO A 23 0.21 12.64 -19.11
CA PRO A 23 -0.99 12.00 -18.64
C PRO A 23 -2.09 13.03 -18.83
N LYS A 24 -2.92 12.85 -19.87
CA LYS A 24 -4.18 13.59 -19.99
C LYS A 24 -4.93 13.34 -18.68
N SER A 25 -4.89 14.36 -17.82
CA SER A 25 -5.64 14.40 -16.57
C SER A 25 -7.07 14.06 -16.93
N ILE A 26 -7.58 12.92 -16.47
CA ILE A 26 -8.98 12.49 -16.65
C ILE A 26 -9.87 13.33 -15.71
N LYS A 27 -9.56 14.61 -15.57
CA LYS A 27 -10.47 15.65 -15.12
C LYS A 27 -11.27 16.12 -16.35
N ALA A 28 -11.94 15.19 -17.03
CA ALA A 28 -13.13 15.59 -17.74
C ALA A 28 -14.15 15.92 -16.65
N GLU A 29 -14.53 17.19 -16.57
CA GLU A 29 -15.59 17.67 -15.70
C GLU A 29 -16.83 16.74 -15.85
N PRO A 30 -17.52 16.37 -14.76
CA PRO A 30 -18.60 15.36 -14.79
C PRO A 30 -19.83 15.75 -15.62
N SER A 31 -19.84 16.92 -16.25
CA SER A 31 -21.01 17.62 -16.76
C SER A 31 -21.60 17.09 -18.07
N GLU A 32 -21.00 16.08 -18.70
CA GLU A 32 -21.48 15.55 -20.01
C GLU A 32 -21.82 14.05 -20.01
N LEU A 33 -21.80 13.37 -18.85
CA LEU A 33 -22.09 11.93 -18.79
C LEU A 33 -23.59 11.67 -18.64
N THR A 34 -24.13 10.75 -19.43
CA THR A 34 -25.53 10.31 -19.26
C THR A 34 -25.70 9.62 -17.90
N PRO A 35 -26.92 9.58 -17.34
CA PRO A 35 -27.16 8.95 -16.03
C PRO A 35 -26.66 7.49 -15.95
N GLN A 36 -26.77 6.75 -17.05
CA GLN A 36 -26.30 5.37 -17.16
C GLN A 36 -24.76 5.29 -17.13
N GLN A 37 -24.08 6.23 -17.79
CA GLN A 37 -22.61 6.31 -17.80
C GLN A 37 -22.07 6.74 -16.44
N GLN A 38 -22.76 7.64 -15.73
CA GLN A 38 -22.42 8.00 -14.35
C GLN A 38 -22.59 6.80 -13.40
N ALA A 39 -23.69 6.05 -13.51
CA ALA A 39 -23.92 4.85 -12.72
C ALA A 39 -22.83 3.78 -12.96
N LEU A 40 -22.47 3.55 -14.23
CA LEU A 40 -21.39 2.64 -14.60
C LEU A 40 -20.03 3.12 -14.03
N ARG A 41 -19.71 4.41 -14.17
CA ARG A 41 -18.49 5.00 -13.62
C ARG A 41 -18.42 4.81 -12.11
N GLN A 42 -19.52 5.06 -11.41
CA GLN A 42 -19.59 4.90 -9.95
C GLN A 42 -19.43 3.43 -9.54
N ALA A 43 -20.02 2.49 -10.27
CA ALA A 43 -19.86 1.06 -10.03
C ALA A 43 -18.39 0.62 -10.21
N VAL A 44 -17.73 1.07 -11.28
CA VAL A 44 -16.31 0.77 -11.56
C VAL A 44 -15.39 1.39 -10.49
N ILE A 45 -15.65 2.62 -10.07
CA ILE A 45 -14.89 3.27 -8.98
C ILE A 45 -15.05 2.48 -7.68
N THR A 46 -16.28 2.05 -7.37
CA THR A 46 -16.58 1.29 -6.16
C THR A 46 -15.87 -0.08 -6.18
N GLU A 47 -15.92 -0.78 -7.32
CA GLU A 47 -15.21 -2.05 -7.51
C GLU A 47 -13.69 -1.87 -7.35
N PHE A 48 -13.11 -0.85 -7.99
CA PHE A 48 -11.69 -0.56 -7.89
C PHE A 48 -11.25 -0.24 -6.45
N ARG A 49 -12.03 0.59 -5.74
CA ARG A 49 -11.82 0.87 -4.31
C ARG A 49 -11.89 -0.39 -3.48
N SER A 50 -12.88 -1.26 -3.73
CA SER A 50 -13.03 -2.54 -3.01
C SER A 50 -11.83 -3.47 -3.22
N LYS A 51 -11.30 -3.57 -4.45
CA LYS A 51 -10.08 -4.33 -4.77
C LYS A 51 -8.87 -3.78 -4.04
N LYS A 52 -8.72 -2.45 -3.99
CA LYS A 52 -7.62 -1.79 -3.29
C LYS A 52 -7.67 -2.06 -1.78
N ILE A 53 -8.85 -1.98 -1.18
CA ILE A 53 -9.08 -2.29 0.24
C ILE A 53 -8.79 -3.77 0.53
N LYS A 54 -9.30 -4.70 -0.29
CA LYS A 54 -9.00 -6.15 -0.14
C LYS A 54 -7.49 -6.44 -0.20
N SER A 55 -6.78 -5.84 -1.16
CA SER A 55 -5.33 -5.96 -1.28
C SER A 55 -4.61 -5.43 -0.03
N PHE A 56 -5.04 -4.27 0.48
CA PHE A 56 -4.48 -3.68 1.69
C PHE A 56 -4.71 -4.58 2.91
N VAL A 57 -5.95 -5.05 3.11
CA VAL A 57 -6.30 -5.97 4.20
C VAL A 57 -5.50 -7.27 4.09
N ALA A 58 -5.34 -7.86 2.91
CA ALA A 58 -4.55 -9.06 2.73
C ALA A 58 -3.06 -8.86 3.11
N LYS A 59 -2.49 -7.70 2.78
CA LYS A 59 -1.14 -7.33 3.23
C LYS A 59 -1.09 -7.19 4.75
N GLN A 60 -2.06 -6.53 5.36
CA GLN A 60 -2.12 -6.38 6.83
C GLN A 60 -2.33 -7.72 7.54
N VAL A 61 -3.16 -8.62 7.02
CA VAL A 61 -3.36 -9.98 7.57
C VAL A 61 -2.06 -10.79 7.54
N LYS A 62 -1.22 -10.62 6.51
CA LYS A 62 0.13 -11.22 6.49
C LYS A 62 0.99 -10.72 7.66
N HIS A 63 0.82 -9.47 8.08
CA HIS A 63 1.52 -8.88 9.24
C HIS A 63 0.85 -9.24 10.59
N ILE A 64 -0.46 -9.48 10.64
CA ILE A 64 -1.17 -9.92 11.87
C ILE A 64 -0.73 -11.32 12.33
N ASN A 65 -0.18 -12.13 11.41
CA ASN A 65 0.47 -13.39 11.78
C ASN A 65 1.81 -13.20 12.53
N ALA A 66 2.17 -11.95 12.88
CA ALA A 66 3.30 -11.61 13.75
C ALA A 66 3.26 -12.36 15.08
N ASN A 67 2.08 -12.59 15.68
CA ASN A 67 2.01 -13.38 16.93
C ASN A 67 2.53 -14.81 16.74
N ARG A 68 2.28 -15.42 15.57
CA ARG A 68 2.83 -16.74 15.25
C ARG A 68 4.32 -16.67 14.96
N GLN A 69 4.80 -15.63 14.27
CA GLN A 69 6.23 -15.44 14.02
C GLN A 69 7.03 -15.15 15.29
N VAL A 70 6.46 -14.36 16.22
CA VAL A 70 7.03 -14.10 17.54
C VAL A 70 7.01 -15.37 18.37
N ALA A 71 5.89 -16.11 18.39
CA ALA A 71 5.80 -17.39 19.10
C ALA A 71 6.79 -18.43 18.57
N ASP A 72 6.94 -18.56 17.25
CA ASP A 72 7.94 -19.43 16.62
C ASP A 72 9.36 -18.93 16.89
N GLY A 73 9.57 -17.61 16.93
CA GLY A 73 10.84 -16.97 17.22
C GLY A 73 11.32 -17.17 18.66
N ILE A 74 10.43 -17.21 19.64
CA ILE A 74 10.78 -17.44 21.05
C ILE A 74 10.69 -18.92 21.45
N ARG A 75 10.17 -19.79 20.59
CA ARG A 75 9.95 -21.22 20.90
C ARG A 75 11.22 -21.95 21.33
N PHE A 76 12.39 -21.59 20.81
CA PHE A 76 13.65 -22.22 21.20
C PHE A 76 14.10 -21.88 22.63
N LEU A 77 13.55 -20.80 23.22
CA LEU A 77 13.79 -20.42 24.62
C LEU A 77 12.98 -21.26 25.60
N PHE A 78 12.13 -22.18 25.12
CA PHE A 78 11.26 -22.98 25.95
C PHE A 78 11.26 -24.47 25.54
N ASP A 79 11.21 -25.36 26.52
CA ASP A 79 10.99 -26.78 26.36
C ASP A 79 9.48 -27.09 26.19
N GLU A 80 9.12 -28.37 26.06
CA GLU A 80 7.72 -28.81 25.88
C GLU A 80 6.79 -28.43 27.05
N LYS A 81 7.34 -28.01 28.20
CA LYS A 81 6.60 -27.56 29.39
C LYS A 81 6.56 -26.04 29.52
N GLY A 82 7.13 -25.30 28.58
CA GLY A 82 7.22 -23.84 28.66
C GLY A 82 8.32 -23.34 29.60
N LEU A 83 9.29 -24.19 29.95
CA LEU A 83 10.42 -23.85 30.82
C LEU A 83 11.69 -23.62 29.98
N PRO A 84 12.66 -22.81 30.44
CA PRO A 84 13.94 -22.68 29.75
C PRO A 84 14.60 -24.06 29.53
N PRO A 85 15.13 -24.36 28.32
CA PRO A 85 15.82 -25.62 28.05
C PRO A 85 16.94 -25.82 29.07
N ALA A 86 17.05 -27.01 29.62
CA ALA A 86 17.98 -27.33 30.72
C ALA A 86 19.47 -27.02 30.42
N ASN A 87 19.80 -26.78 29.15
CA ASN A 87 21.14 -26.57 28.61
C ASN A 87 21.25 -25.33 27.70
N ALA A 88 20.30 -24.40 27.72
CA ALA A 88 20.42 -23.14 26.98
C ALA A 88 21.54 -22.27 27.60
N PRO A 89 22.58 -21.86 26.84
CA PRO A 89 23.59 -20.93 27.32
C PRO A 89 22.95 -19.60 27.74
N LEU A 90 23.41 -19.03 28.86
CA LEU A 90 22.88 -17.78 29.38
C LEU A 90 23.05 -16.62 28.38
N GLU A 91 24.13 -16.68 27.60
CA GLU A 91 24.47 -15.73 26.54
C GLU A 91 23.40 -15.69 25.44
N ASP A 92 22.87 -16.84 25.04
CA ASP A 92 21.83 -16.94 24.02
C ASP A 92 20.52 -16.33 24.50
N ILE A 93 20.14 -16.62 25.76
CA ILE A 93 18.97 -16.02 26.42
C ILE A 93 19.10 -14.50 26.49
N ILE A 94 20.29 -14.00 26.87
CA ILE A 94 20.56 -12.55 26.94
C ILE A 94 20.50 -11.92 25.54
N SER A 95 21.01 -12.60 24.52
CA SER A 95 21.01 -12.09 23.14
C SER A 95 19.59 -11.91 22.62
N GLU A 96 18.71 -12.86 22.91
CA GLU A 96 17.35 -12.87 22.40
C GLU A 96 16.44 -11.95 23.20
N ARG A 97 16.67 -11.80 24.52
CA ARG A 97 16.08 -10.69 25.29
C ARG A 97 16.42 -9.33 24.66
N LYS A 98 17.70 -9.09 24.34
CA LYS A 98 18.13 -7.80 23.73
C LYS A 98 17.50 -7.57 22.35
N LYS A 99 17.33 -8.63 21.56
CA LYS A 99 16.67 -8.59 20.27
C LYS A 99 15.19 -8.23 20.42
N ILE A 100 14.45 -8.91 21.31
CA ILE A 100 13.06 -8.58 21.62
C ILE A 100 12.91 -7.14 22.11
N GLU A 101 13.80 -6.68 23.00
CA GLU A 101 13.81 -5.27 23.46
C GLU A 101 14.02 -4.27 22.31
N SER A 102 14.86 -4.61 21.35
CA SER A 102 15.11 -3.77 20.17
C SER A 102 13.91 -3.74 19.22
N GLU A 103 13.28 -4.90 19.01
CA GLU A 103 12.05 -5.02 18.23
C GLU A 103 10.90 -4.20 18.86
N ILE A 104 10.72 -4.27 20.18
CA ILE A 104 9.74 -3.45 20.90
C ILE A 104 9.97 -1.96 20.65
N ARG A 105 11.19 -1.45 20.82
CA ARG A 105 11.53 -0.05 20.57
C ARG A 105 11.24 0.38 19.13
N TRP A 106 11.50 -0.52 18.18
CA TRP A 106 11.20 -0.26 16.76
C TRP A 106 9.68 -0.17 16.51
N PHE A 107 8.88 -1.05 17.10
CA PHE A 107 7.42 -0.97 17.03
C PHE A 107 6.87 0.31 17.67
N GLU A 108 7.42 0.73 18.82
CA GLU A 108 7.04 1.98 19.46
C GLU A 108 7.33 3.20 18.57
N ALA A 109 8.50 3.24 17.92
CA ALA A 109 8.87 4.29 16.99
C ALA A 109 7.90 4.37 15.80
N MET A 110 7.59 3.24 15.18
CA MET A 110 6.60 3.18 14.10
C MET A 110 5.20 3.62 14.54
N ALA A 111 4.76 3.18 15.73
CA ALA A 111 3.49 3.60 16.28
C ALA A 111 3.45 5.11 16.52
N GLY A 112 4.56 5.70 16.99
CA GLY A 112 4.74 7.14 17.11
C GLY A 112 4.60 7.86 15.76
N GLU A 113 5.28 7.38 14.73
CA GLU A 113 5.20 7.96 13.38
C GLU A 113 3.77 7.88 12.80
N MET A 114 3.11 6.73 12.95
CA MET A 114 1.72 6.55 12.51
C MET A 114 0.77 7.51 13.22
N ARG A 115 0.93 7.70 14.54
CA ARG A 115 0.15 8.68 15.31
C ARG A 115 0.39 10.09 14.79
N GLY A 116 1.64 10.46 14.51
CA GLY A 116 1.97 11.77 13.94
C GLY A 116 1.30 12.02 12.59
N ARG A 117 1.36 11.04 11.68
CA ARG A 117 0.68 11.12 10.37
C ARG A 117 -0.84 11.22 10.52
N LEU A 118 -1.42 10.54 11.51
CA LEU A 118 -2.86 10.65 11.79
C LEU A 118 -3.25 12.07 12.20
N VAL A 119 -2.45 12.73 13.03
CA VAL A 119 -2.68 14.14 13.40
C VAL A 119 -2.68 15.03 12.16
N GLN A 120 -1.66 14.90 11.30
CA GLN A 120 -1.57 15.69 10.06
C GLN A 120 -2.79 15.48 9.15
N ILE A 121 -3.26 14.23 9.01
CA ILE A 121 -4.44 13.94 8.20
C ILE A 121 -5.69 14.60 8.78
N LYS A 122 -5.85 14.58 10.11
CA LYS A 122 -6.97 15.25 10.79
C LYS A 122 -6.96 16.76 10.58
N GLU A 123 -5.79 17.40 10.68
CA GLU A 123 -5.67 18.84 10.42
C GLU A 123 -6.06 19.18 8.98
N ILE A 124 -5.62 18.38 8.00
CA ILE A 124 -6.00 18.56 6.60
C ILE A 124 -7.52 18.34 6.41
N GLU A 125 -8.09 17.34 7.07
CA GLU A 125 -9.52 17.05 7.03
C GLU A 125 -10.35 18.22 7.61
N GLU A 126 -9.96 18.74 8.77
CA GLU A 126 -10.62 19.88 9.41
C GLU A 126 -10.56 21.13 8.52
N LEU A 127 -9.40 21.46 7.96
CA LEU A 127 -9.26 22.57 7.02
C LEU A 127 -10.12 22.40 5.76
N ALA A 128 -10.19 21.19 5.21
CA ALA A 128 -11.02 20.91 4.04
C ALA A 128 -12.52 21.08 4.36
N LEU A 129 -12.97 20.66 5.55
CA LEU A 129 -14.34 20.85 6.02
C LEU A 129 -14.66 22.34 6.22
N GLU A 130 -13.75 23.11 6.79
CA GLU A 130 -13.92 24.57 6.91
C GLU A 130 -14.05 25.26 5.55
N MET A 131 -13.26 24.86 4.56
CA MET A 131 -13.35 25.41 3.21
C MET A 131 -14.67 25.07 2.50
N VAL A 132 -15.22 23.87 2.74
CA VAL A 132 -16.53 23.48 2.19
C VAL A 132 -17.65 24.29 2.84
N ASN A 133 -17.63 24.45 4.16
CA ASN A 133 -18.63 25.26 4.86
C ASN A 133 -18.61 26.72 4.40
N LYS A 134 -17.43 27.34 4.28
CA LYS A 134 -17.30 28.72 3.77
C LYS A 134 -17.88 28.90 2.37
N LYS A 135 -17.72 27.91 1.48
CA LYS A 135 -18.32 27.96 0.14
C LYS A 135 -19.85 27.84 0.15
N GLN A 136 -20.41 27.07 1.07
CA GLN A 136 -21.87 26.95 1.23
C GLN A 136 -22.51 28.21 1.79
N ASP A 137 -21.77 28.98 2.60
CA ASP A 137 -22.25 30.26 3.13
C ASP A 137 -22.15 31.41 2.11
N GLU A 138 -21.38 31.23 1.02
CA GLU A 138 -21.19 32.21 -0.07
C GLU A 138 -22.12 31.98 -1.28
N GLU A 139 -22.85 30.85 -1.34
CA GLU A 139 -23.88 30.51 -2.35
C GLU A 139 -25.31 30.80 -1.84
#